data_AF-A0AAP8T2S6-F1
#
_entry.id   AF-A0AAP8T2S6-F1
#
_cell.length_a   1.000
_cell.length_b   1.000
_cell.length_c   1.000
_cell.angle_alpha   90.00
_cell.angle_beta   90.00
_cell.angle_gamma   90.00
#
_symmetry.space_group_name_H-M   'P 1'
#
loop_
_entity.id
_entity.type
_entity.pdbx_description
1 polymer ?
#
loop_
_entity_poly.entity_id
_entity_poly.type
_entity_poly.pdbx_seq_one_letter_code
_entity_poly.pdbx_strand_id
1 'polypeptide(L)'
;FQHSEKAHLLVFGDDQTVFPKLGQPTAYVQGSGMVADEPVIKGFKLRLETRTGRVTRRDYDFEKPNLRLEAAYKPDGESTEPDLEDYDYPGRFLDRARGKFLSQRALERHRADYQQAEGRGDQTTLVSGHFLEISDHPRT
;
A
#
# COMPACT_ATOMS: atom_id res chain seq x y z
N PHE A 1 -8.12 9.19 9.43
CA PHE A 1 -8.90 10.10 10.29
C PHE A 1 -8.45 11.52 10.03
N GLN A 2 -9.35 12.50 10.17
CA GLN A 2 -9.00 13.92 10.19
C GLN A 2 -9.29 14.46 11.58
N HIS A 3 -8.31 15.15 12.17
CA HIS A 3 -8.39 15.63 13.54
C HIS A 3 -8.50 17.15 13.56
N SER A 4 -9.41 17.66 14.37
CA SER A 4 -9.57 19.08 14.68
C SER A 4 -9.92 19.22 16.15
N GLU A 5 -9.85 20.45 16.68
CA GLU A 5 -10.29 20.75 18.06
C GLU A 5 -11.78 20.42 18.30
N LYS A 6 -12.61 20.51 17.25
CA LYS A 6 -14.07 20.36 17.38
C LYS A 6 -14.54 18.91 17.23
N ALA A 7 -13.83 18.10 16.44
CA ALA A 7 -14.22 16.72 16.13
C ALA A 7 -13.08 15.92 15.50
N HIS A 8 -13.25 14.60 15.51
CA HIS A 8 -12.44 13.64 14.76
C HIS A 8 -13.31 12.92 13.74
N LEU A 9 -12.90 12.97 12.46
CA LEU A 9 -13.68 12.43 11.35
C LEU A 9 -13.05 11.14 10.83
N LEU A 10 -13.87 10.11 10.65
CA LEU A 10 -13.50 8.94 9.85
C LEU A 10 -13.72 9.28 8.37
N VAL A 11 -12.66 9.17 7.57
CA VAL A 11 -12.69 9.43 6.14
C VAL A 11 -12.58 8.09 5.41
N PHE A 12 -13.54 7.80 4.54
CA PHE A 12 -13.51 6.64 3.65
C PHE A 12 -12.93 7.09 2.31
N GLY A 13 -11.91 6.37 1.84
CA GLY A 13 -11.34 6.54 0.51
C GLY A 13 -10.86 5.18 0.01
N ASP A 14 -11.04 4.94 -1.28
CA ASP A 14 -10.58 3.77 -2.01
C ASP A 14 -9.36 4.06 -2.89
N ASP A 15 -8.97 5.34 -2.99
CA ASP A 15 -7.75 5.79 -3.64
C ASP A 15 -6.98 6.83 -2.79
N GLN A 16 -5.90 7.33 -3.37
CA GLN A 16 -4.95 8.24 -2.72
C GLN A 16 -5.37 9.72 -2.78
N THR A 17 -6.42 10.09 -3.52
CA THR A 17 -6.80 11.49 -3.78
C THR A 17 -7.28 12.22 -2.53
N VAL A 18 -7.77 11.47 -1.54
CA VAL A 18 -8.28 12.01 -0.28
C VAL A 18 -7.18 12.36 0.74
N PHE A 19 -5.93 11.98 0.48
CA PHE A 19 -4.83 12.21 1.42
C PHE A 19 -4.20 13.60 1.20
N PRO A 20 -4.28 14.50 2.19
CA PRO A 20 -3.64 15.81 2.09
C PRO A 20 -2.12 15.71 2.24
N LYS A 21 -1.39 16.69 1.71
CA LYS A 21 0.04 16.87 1.94
C LYS A 21 0.29 17.58 3.25
N LEU A 22 1.37 17.24 3.95
CA LEU A 22 1.77 17.89 5.21
C LEU A 22 2.31 19.32 5.04
N GLY A 23 2.45 19.80 3.81
CA GLY A 23 2.93 21.14 3.50
C GLY A 23 4.39 21.13 3.07
N GLN A 24 5.25 21.81 3.83
CA GLN A 24 6.66 21.97 3.47
C GLN A 24 7.42 20.63 3.50
N PRO A 25 8.30 20.37 2.53
CA PRO A 25 9.19 19.22 2.57
C PRO A 25 10.01 19.20 3.87
N THR A 26 10.19 18.00 4.43
CA THR A 26 11.01 17.82 5.63
C THR A 26 12.37 17.28 5.23
N ALA A 27 13.44 18.00 5.58
CA ALA A 27 14.80 17.58 5.25
C ALA A 27 15.18 16.29 5.98
N TYR A 28 15.93 15.43 5.27
CA TYR A 28 16.65 14.32 5.87
C TYR A 28 18.02 14.80 6.35
N VAL A 29 18.27 14.69 7.65
CA VAL A 29 19.56 15.02 8.25
C VAL A 29 20.01 13.84 9.09
N GLN A 30 21.00 13.10 8.58
CA GLN A 30 21.55 11.97 9.32
C GLN A 30 22.11 12.45 10.67
N GLY A 31 21.64 11.83 11.76
CA GLY A 31 21.96 12.28 13.11
C GLY A 31 23.48 12.41 13.35
N SER A 32 23.93 13.65 13.54
CA SER A 32 25.32 14.01 13.88
C SER A 32 25.56 14.14 15.40
N GLY A 33 24.51 13.96 16.20
CA GLY A 33 24.50 14.23 17.65
C GLY A 33 24.17 15.69 18.01
N MET A 34 24.00 16.56 17.01
CA MET A 34 23.56 17.95 17.19
C MET A 34 22.04 18.07 16.98
N VAL A 35 21.44 19.12 17.55
CA VAL A 35 20.04 19.49 17.32
C VAL A 35 19.98 20.36 16.07
N ALA A 36 19.11 20.02 15.13
CA ALA A 36 18.86 20.83 13.94
C ALA A 36 18.00 22.04 14.32
N ASP A 37 18.16 23.14 13.57
CA ASP A 37 17.39 24.38 13.81
C ASP A 37 15.90 24.21 13.46
N GLU A 38 15.60 23.32 12.50
CA GLU A 38 14.24 22.97 12.06
C GLU A 38 13.95 21.48 12.28
N PRO A 39 12.67 21.06 12.36
CA PRO A 39 12.31 19.65 12.44
C PRO A 39 12.76 18.86 11.21
N VAL A 40 13.38 17.69 11.44
CA VAL A 40 14.02 16.87 10.39
C VAL A 40 13.69 15.39 10.54
N ILE A 41 13.86 14.64 9.44
CA ILE A 41 13.94 13.19 9.47
C ILE A 41 15.39 12.79 9.76
N LYS A 42 15.62 12.10 10.88
CA LYS A 42 16.95 11.73 11.39
C LYS A 42 17.42 10.35 10.95
N GLY A 43 16.46 9.48 10.63
CA GLY A 43 16.70 8.13 10.15
C GLY A 43 15.62 7.75 9.14
N PHE A 44 16.05 7.06 8.08
CA PHE A 44 15.17 6.57 7.03
C PHE A 44 15.71 5.23 6.55
N LYS A 45 14.86 4.21 6.50
CA LYS A 45 15.20 2.89 5.99
C LYS A 45 14.10 2.43 5.03
N LEU A 46 14.52 1.74 3.98
CA LEU A 46 13.63 1.07 3.04
C LEU A 46 13.75 -0.44 3.25
N ARG A 47 12.60 -1.09 3.44
CA ARG A 47 12.49 -2.55 3.52
C ARG A 47 11.79 -3.05 2.26
N LEU A 48 12.37 -4.08 1.66
CA LEU A 48 11.75 -4.88 0.61
C LEU A 48 11.49 -6.27 1.16
N GLU A 49 10.31 -6.82 0.93
CA GLU A 49 9.99 -8.19 1.32
C GLU A 49 9.36 -8.97 0.17
N THR A 50 9.68 -10.26 0.07
CA THR A 50 9.05 -11.15 -0.91
C THR A 50 7.54 -11.25 -0.65
N ARG A 51 6.75 -11.08 -1.70
CA ARG A 51 5.28 -11.14 -1.66
C ARG A 51 4.73 -11.94 -2.82
N THR A 52 3.48 -12.36 -2.69
CA THR A 52 2.68 -12.97 -3.76
C THR A 52 2.70 -12.08 -5.02
N GLY A 53 2.96 -12.70 -6.17
CA GLY A 53 2.98 -12.05 -7.49
C GLY A 53 1.69 -12.23 -8.28
N ARG A 54 0.90 -13.25 -7.97
CA ARG A 54 -0.35 -13.57 -8.66
C ARG A 54 -1.40 -14.09 -7.69
N VAL A 55 -2.64 -13.67 -7.89
CA VAL A 55 -3.79 -14.19 -7.14
C VAL A 55 -4.77 -14.87 -8.08
N THR A 56 -5.19 -16.08 -7.74
CA THR A 56 -6.23 -16.84 -8.44
C THR A 56 -7.34 -17.21 -7.47
N ARG A 57 -8.58 -17.01 -7.90
CA ARG A 57 -9.79 -17.37 -7.13
C ARG A 57 -10.68 -18.23 -8.00
N ARG A 58 -11.19 -19.32 -7.43
CA ARG A 58 -12.10 -20.23 -8.12
C ARG A 58 -13.40 -20.37 -7.35
N ASP A 59 -14.50 -20.56 -8.07
CA ASP A 59 -15.81 -20.84 -7.49
C ASP A 59 -16.58 -21.87 -8.34
N TYR A 60 -17.74 -22.27 -7.84
CA TYR A 60 -18.67 -23.16 -8.52
C TYR A 60 -20.10 -22.63 -8.40
N ASP A 61 -20.78 -22.54 -9.54
CA ASP A 61 -22.19 -22.16 -9.63
C ASP A 61 -22.99 -23.40 -10.07
N PHE A 62 -23.88 -23.87 -9.20
CA PHE A 62 -24.71 -25.04 -9.47
C PHE A 62 -25.77 -24.80 -10.56
N GLU A 63 -26.16 -23.53 -10.79
CA GLU A 63 -27.05 -23.18 -11.90
C GLU A 63 -26.32 -23.22 -13.24
N LYS A 64 -24.99 -23.08 -13.22
CA LYS A 64 -24.11 -23.10 -14.39
C LYS A 64 -22.94 -24.06 -14.18
N PRO A 65 -23.19 -25.37 -14.03
CA PRO A 65 -22.19 -26.34 -13.59
C PRO A 65 -21.01 -26.50 -14.57
N ASN A 66 -21.24 -26.20 -15.86
CA ASN A 66 -20.22 -26.27 -16.90
C ASN A 66 -19.38 -24.98 -17.02
N LEU A 67 -19.76 -23.90 -16.32
CA LEU A 67 -19.02 -22.65 -16.34
C LEU A 67 -17.79 -22.77 -15.43
N ARG A 68 -16.59 -22.65 -16.01
CA ARG A 68 -15.37 -22.47 -15.21
C ARG A 68 -15.38 -21.07 -14.58
N LEU A 69 -15.80 -20.99 -13.32
CA LEU A 69 -15.73 -19.78 -12.50
C LEU A 69 -14.33 -19.68 -11.90
N GLU A 70 -13.42 -19.07 -12.65
CA GLU A 70 -12.05 -18.82 -12.23
C GLU A 70 -11.65 -17.42 -12.69
N ALA A 71 -11.01 -16.69 -11.79
CA ALA A 71 -10.50 -15.35 -12.07
C ALA A 71 -9.12 -15.17 -11.43
N ALA A 72 -8.17 -14.70 -12.23
CA ALA A 72 -6.81 -14.41 -11.79
C ALA A 72 -6.44 -12.96 -12.05
N TYR A 73 -5.55 -12.42 -11.23
CA TYR A 73 -4.91 -11.14 -11.44
C TYR A 73 -3.40 -11.24 -11.21
N LYS A 74 -2.65 -10.73 -12.18
CA LYS A 74 -1.20 -10.53 -12.16
C LYS A 74 -0.94 -9.18 -12.84
N PRO A 75 -0.07 -8.30 -12.31
CA PRO A 75 0.26 -7.03 -12.94
C PRO A 75 1.00 -7.30 -14.26
N ASP A 76 0.77 -6.45 -15.26
CA ASP A 76 1.50 -6.53 -16.52
C ASP A 76 2.96 -6.12 -16.32
N GLY A 77 3.88 -6.84 -16.98
CA GLY A 77 5.33 -6.57 -16.95
C GLY A 77 6.16 -7.81 -16.67
N GLU A 78 7.40 -7.83 -17.19
CA GLU A 78 8.39 -8.82 -16.78
C GLU A 78 8.89 -8.47 -15.38
N SER A 79 8.66 -9.38 -14.44
CA SER A 79 9.26 -9.30 -13.11
C SER A 79 10.37 -10.35 -13.02
N THR A 80 11.52 -9.96 -12.48
CA THR A 80 12.59 -10.88 -12.12
C THR A 80 12.26 -11.67 -10.84
N GLU A 81 11.13 -11.34 -10.19
CA GLU A 81 10.62 -12.03 -9.02
C GLU A 81 10.02 -13.41 -9.38
N PRO A 82 10.10 -14.39 -8.47
CA PRO A 82 9.42 -15.67 -8.66
C PRO A 82 7.89 -15.49 -8.78
N ASP A 83 7.25 -16.30 -9.63
CA ASP A 83 5.78 -16.33 -9.76
C ASP A 83 5.15 -17.05 -8.56
N LEU A 84 5.04 -16.33 -7.45
CA LEU A 84 4.38 -16.83 -6.23
C LEU A 84 2.86 -16.62 -6.35
N GLU A 85 2.14 -17.72 -6.52
CA GLU A 85 0.67 -17.73 -6.63
C GLU A 85 0.00 -17.93 -5.26
N ASP A 86 -0.99 -17.09 -4.98
CA ASP A 86 -2.03 -17.35 -3.98
C ASP A 86 -3.30 -17.84 -4.71
N TYR A 87 -3.63 -19.12 -4.54
CA TYR A 87 -4.83 -19.74 -5.06
C TYR A 87 -5.81 -20.05 -3.92
N ASP A 88 -7.11 -19.75 -4.11
CA ASP A 88 -8.14 -20.04 -3.09
C ASP A 88 -9.49 -20.49 -3.69
N TYR A 89 -10.21 -21.32 -2.93
CA TYR A 89 -11.56 -21.83 -3.19
C TYR A 89 -12.29 -22.11 -1.86
N PRO A 90 -13.55 -21.65 -1.68
CA PRO A 90 -14.36 -20.92 -2.65
C PRO A 90 -14.02 -19.42 -2.69
N GLY A 91 -13.97 -18.86 -3.90
CA GLY A 91 -13.62 -17.47 -4.17
C GLY A 91 -14.73 -16.45 -3.85
N ARG A 92 -15.95 -16.92 -3.57
CA ARG A 92 -17.14 -16.15 -3.21
C ARG A 92 -17.55 -15.15 -4.29
N PHE A 93 -17.63 -15.61 -5.54
CA PHE A 93 -18.13 -14.83 -6.68
C PHE A 93 -18.95 -15.68 -7.64
N LEU A 94 -20.00 -15.08 -8.21
CA LEU A 94 -20.89 -15.72 -9.19
C LEU A 94 -20.64 -15.26 -10.64
N ASP A 95 -19.82 -14.21 -10.81
CA ASP A 95 -19.44 -13.69 -12.11
C ASP A 95 -17.94 -13.40 -12.20
N ARG A 96 -17.39 -13.52 -13.42
CA ARG A 96 -15.95 -13.39 -13.65
C ARG A 96 -15.42 -11.97 -13.42
N ALA A 97 -16.24 -10.94 -13.63
CA ALA A 97 -15.80 -9.55 -13.43
C ALA A 97 -15.59 -9.26 -11.95
N ARG A 98 -16.51 -9.72 -11.10
CA ARG A 98 -16.36 -9.69 -9.63
C ARG A 98 -15.18 -10.51 -9.18
N GLY A 99 -14.99 -11.71 -9.72
CA GLY A 99 -13.82 -12.54 -9.43
C GLY A 99 -12.52 -11.81 -9.74
N LYS A 100 -12.41 -11.16 -10.90
CA LYS A 100 -11.22 -10.40 -11.30
C LYS A 100 -10.94 -9.23 -10.34
N PHE A 101 -11.97 -8.47 -9.97
CA PHE A 101 -11.85 -7.37 -9.00
C PHE A 101 -11.38 -7.88 -7.62
N LEU A 102 -11.92 -9.00 -7.14
CA LEU A 102 -11.51 -9.59 -5.86
C LEU A 102 -10.05 -10.09 -5.90
N SER A 103 -9.64 -10.75 -7.00
CA SER A 103 -8.26 -11.19 -7.19
C SER A 103 -7.29 -10.01 -7.25
N GLN A 104 -7.67 -8.92 -7.92
CA GLN A 104 -6.88 -7.69 -7.94
C GLN A 104 -6.71 -7.09 -6.54
N ARG A 105 -7.82 -6.87 -5.81
CA ARG A 105 -7.78 -6.28 -4.46
C ARG A 105 -7.02 -7.16 -3.46
N ALA A 106 -7.08 -8.48 -3.63
CA ALA A 106 -6.30 -9.41 -2.82
C ALA A 106 -4.79 -9.28 -3.12
N LEU A 107 -4.40 -9.14 -4.39
CA LEU A 107 -3.00 -8.92 -4.74
C LEU A 107 -2.49 -7.57 -4.22
N GLU A 108 -3.27 -6.50 -4.39
CA GLU A 108 -2.95 -5.17 -3.85
C GLU A 108 -2.74 -5.22 -2.33
N ARG A 109 -3.57 -5.99 -1.60
CA ARG A 109 -3.38 -6.23 -0.17
C ARG A 109 -2.08 -6.97 0.14
N HIS A 110 -1.77 -8.04 -0.60
CA HIS A 110 -0.52 -8.80 -0.41
C HIS A 110 0.72 -7.96 -0.68
N ARG A 111 0.65 -7.02 -1.62
CA ARG A 111 1.79 -6.18 -2.02
C ARG A 111 1.81 -4.82 -1.31
N ALA A 112 0.87 -4.52 -0.42
CA ALA A 112 0.76 -3.23 0.26
C ALA A 112 2.01 -2.86 1.08
N ASP A 113 2.76 -3.86 1.56
CA ASP A 113 3.98 -3.71 2.34
C ASP A 113 5.22 -4.34 1.67
N TYR A 114 5.11 -4.66 0.37
CA TYR A 114 6.24 -5.17 -0.44
C TYR A 114 7.44 -4.23 -0.36
N GLN A 115 7.19 -2.93 -0.48
CA GLN A 115 8.18 -1.86 -0.37
C GLN A 115 7.71 -0.87 0.68
N GLN A 116 8.33 -0.91 1.86
CA GLN A 116 7.92 -0.09 2.99
C GLN A 116 9.08 0.76 3.49
N ALA A 117 8.86 2.07 3.54
CA ALA A 117 9.77 3.00 4.19
C ALA A 117 9.41 3.15 5.67
N GLU A 118 10.43 3.25 6.53
CA GLU A 118 10.30 3.62 7.93
C GLU A 118 11.26 4.77 8.22
N GLY A 119 10.73 5.82 8.83
CA GLY A 119 11.49 7.01 9.18
C GLY A 119 11.30 7.39 10.65
N ARG A 120 12.31 8.04 11.22
CA ARG A 120 12.25 8.63 12.56
C ARG A 120 12.80 10.05 12.52
N GLY A 121 12.14 10.97 13.21
CA GLY A 121 12.49 12.38 13.24
C GLY A 121 11.77 13.12 14.36
N ASP A 122 11.86 14.44 14.34
CA ASP A 122 11.17 15.35 15.26
C ASP A 122 10.13 16.24 14.54
N GLN A 123 9.76 15.90 13.30
CA GLN A 123 8.64 16.51 12.60
C GLN A 123 7.32 16.29 13.35
N THR A 124 6.78 17.35 13.93
CA THR A 124 5.62 17.32 14.83
C THR A 124 4.29 17.18 14.09
N THR A 125 4.27 17.49 12.79
CA THR A 125 3.06 17.38 11.95
C THR A 125 2.83 15.98 11.40
N LEU A 126 3.72 15.01 11.65
CA LEU A 126 3.57 13.65 11.16
C LEU A 126 2.31 12.99 11.72
N VAL A 127 1.40 12.62 10.82
CA VAL A 127 0.14 11.95 11.13
C VAL A 127 -0.20 10.95 10.02
N SER A 128 -0.87 9.86 10.38
CA SER A 128 -1.30 8.85 9.40
C SER A 128 -2.30 9.42 8.38
N GLY A 129 -2.25 8.89 7.15
CA GLY A 129 -3.17 9.29 6.08
C GLY A 129 -2.83 10.63 5.40
N HIS A 130 -1.57 11.06 5.49
CA HIS A 130 -1.06 12.27 4.84
C HIS A 130 0.18 11.94 4.01
N PHE A 131 0.45 12.73 2.97
CA PHE A 131 1.68 12.68 2.22
C PHE A 131 2.76 13.54 2.88
N LEU A 132 3.92 12.93 3.12
CA LEU A 132 5.15 13.61 3.51
C LEU A 132 6.08 13.68 2.31
N GLU A 133 6.57 14.87 2.00
CA GLU A 133 7.68 15.06 1.07
C GLU A 133 8.99 15.13 1.88
N ILE A 134 9.99 14.35 1.48
CA ILE A 134 11.31 14.33 2.11
C ILE A 134 12.31 14.96 1.14
N SER A 135 13.10 15.91 1.62
CA SER A 135 14.22 16.51 0.86
C SER A 135 15.58 16.04 1.39
N ASP A 136 16.64 16.31 0.63
CA ASP A 136 18.04 16.17 1.06
C ASP A 136 18.48 14.75 1.45
N HIS A 137 17.73 13.72 1.05
CA HIS A 137 18.14 12.34 1.25
C HIS A 137 19.21 11.95 0.21
N PRO A 138 20.36 11.36 0.59
CA PRO A 138 21.50 11.14 -0.31
C PRO A 138 21.27 10.15 -1.47
N ARG A 139 20.09 9.55 -1.56
CA ARG A 139 19.69 8.61 -2.63
C ARG A 139 18.50 9.13 -3.47
N THR A 140 18.26 10.44 -3.44
CA THR A 140 17.33 11.13 -4.36
C THR A 140 17.85 11.17 -5.77
#